data_AF-A0A8C5NSS9-F1
#
_entry.id   AF-A0A8C5NSS9-F1
#
_cell.length_a   1.000
_cell.length_b   1.000
_cell.length_c   1.000
_cell.angle_alpha   90.00
_cell.angle_beta   90.00
_cell.angle_gamma   90.00
#
_symmetry.space_group_name_H-M   'P 1'
#
loop_
_entity.id
_entity.type
_entity.pdbx_description
1 polymer ?
#
loop_
_entity_poly.entity_id
_entity_poly.type
_entity_poly.pdbx_seq_one_letter_code
_entity_poly.pdbx_strand_id
1 'polypeptide(L)'
;MRGRACVPLARGWSAAEPSGWKCYRFNKLPLDASCRYADTVCRGPGSVPLQRRGAGGAAAVAPRWAVLGADSGPGWGGAGGGPGAVPPPSPGSSRPAGTGATMAAERDRERELRFYRRLPKAELHAHLNGCISTATMKKLMAQKPNLQIQNGMTVIDKGKKRTLDECFQMFQIIYQVTTRTEDILLITKDVIKEFADDGVKYLELRSTPREENATGMTKRMYVETVLEGIKQCQEEGLDIDVRLLIAINRRDGPAVAKQTVKLAEEFLLSSDGVVVGLDLSGDPTAGHGQDFLEPLSEAKKAGLKLALHLSEIPNQEEETKILLGLPPDRIGHGTFLNSTAAGSEEIVSLVQQNHIPIEFCMTSNIKSQTVPSCDKHHFGYWYSLGHPAVLCTDDKGVFATELSQEYELVAKTFNLTRSQMWDLSYESINYIFASNAVKSKLREQWCKLKPALFD
;
A
#
# COMPACT_ATOMS: atom_id res chain seq x y z
N MET A 1 55.75 16.36 -24.83
CA MET A 1 56.70 15.24 -25.05
C MET A 1 56.08 14.00 -24.40
N ARG A 2 55.27 13.23 -25.15
CA ARG A 2 55.56 11.88 -25.67
C ARG A 2 56.22 10.91 -24.66
N GLY A 3 55.39 10.03 -24.10
CA GLY A 3 55.76 8.68 -23.64
C GLY A 3 54.65 7.73 -24.08
N ARG A 4 54.96 6.83 -25.03
CA ARG A 4 54.07 5.80 -25.61
C ARG A 4 54.43 4.43 -25.05
N ALA A 5 53.44 3.52 -25.14
CA ALA A 5 53.58 2.07 -25.37
C ALA A 5 54.04 1.23 -24.14
N CYS A 6 53.61 -0.02 -23.93
CA CYS A 6 52.91 -0.98 -24.79
C CYS A 6 52.24 -2.09 -23.95
N VAL A 7 51.19 -2.66 -24.52
CA VAL A 7 50.51 -3.92 -24.17
C VAL A 7 51.29 -5.10 -24.77
N PRO A 8 51.14 -6.33 -24.26
CA PRO A 8 51.14 -7.52 -25.12
C PRO A 8 49.82 -8.30 -25.07
N LEU A 9 49.37 -8.69 -26.26
CA LEU A 9 48.22 -9.53 -26.56
C LEU A 9 48.66 -10.99 -26.79
N ALA A 10 47.84 -11.90 -26.27
CA ALA A 10 47.29 -13.09 -26.94
C ALA A 10 47.99 -14.48 -26.91
N ARG A 11 47.08 -15.47 -27.02
CA ARG A 11 47.15 -16.94 -27.29
C ARG A 11 47.11 -17.81 -26.02
N GLY A 12 46.26 -18.83 -25.86
CA GLY A 12 45.22 -19.46 -26.69
C GLY A 12 45.03 -20.95 -26.28
N TRP A 13 43.77 -21.42 -26.25
CA TRP A 13 43.26 -22.80 -26.35
C TRP A 13 43.38 -23.80 -25.16
N SER A 14 42.23 -24.29 -24.66
CA SER A 14 41.74 -25.69 -24.83
C SER A 14 40.76 -26.12 -23.72
N ALA A 15 39.76 -26.89 -24.12
CA ALA A 15 38.63 -27.41 -23.33
C ALA A 15 38.98 -28.56 -22.36
N ALA A 16 38.13 -28.72 -21.32
CA ALA A 16 37.53 -29.96 -20.80
C ALA A 16 37.37 -29.94 -19.26
N GLU A 17 36.10 -30.01 -18.80
CA GLU A 17 35.68 -30.51 -17.48
C GLU A 17 35.88 -32.06 -17.37
N PRO A 18 35.60 -32.78 -16.26
CA PRO A 18 35.02 -32.36 -14.97
C PRO A 18 35.74 -32.92 -13.72
N SER A 19 35.52 -32.34 -12.53
CA SER A 19 35.31 -33.07 -11.25
C SER A 19 35.37 -32.17 -10.01
N GLY A 20 34.44 -32.42 -9.08
CA GLY A 20 34.69 -32.25 -7.64
C GLY A 20 34.29 -30.92 -7.01
N TRP A 21 33.01 -30.76 -6.66
CA TRP A 21 32.58 -29.74 -5.71
C TRP A 21 32.96 -30.17 -4.28
N LYS A 22 34.01 -29.53 -3.75
CA LYS A 22 34.39 -29.59 -2.34
C LYS A 22 33.54 -28.60 -1.53
N CYS A 23 33.00 -29.09 -0.41
CA CYS A 23 32.39 -28.28 0.64
C CYS A 23 33.39 -27.28 1.21
N TYR A 24 33.07 -25.99 1.19
CA TYR A 24 33.77 -24.97 1.96
C TYR A 24 32.97 -24.64 3.22
N ARG A 25 33.51 -25.06 4.37
CA ARG A 25 33.19 -24.50 5.69
C ARG A 25 33.71 -23.07 5.72
N PHE A 26 32.83 -22.10 5.95
CA PHE A 26 33.26 -20.75 6.31
C PHE A 26 33.41 -20.63 7.84
N ASN A 27 34.60 -20.17 8.23
CA ASN A 27 34.99 -19.90 9.61
C ASN A 27 34.23 -18.69 10.18
N LYS A 28 33.86 -18.81 11.45
CA LYS A 28 33.41 -17.74 12.34
C LYS A 28 34.54 -16.73 12.59
N LEU A 29 34.21 -15.45 12.57
CA LEU A 29 34.94 -14.36 13.27
C LEU A 29 33.92 -13.35 13.82
N PRO A 30 34.29 -12.53 14.83
CA PRO A 30 33.55 -12.42 16.09
C PRO A 30 32.62 -11.20 16.20
N LEU A 31 31.66 -11.35 17.12
CA LEU A 31 30.82 -10.28 17.69
C LEU A 31 31.67 -9.34 18.55
N ASP A 32 31.54 -8.05 18.30
CA ASP A 32 32.02 -7.00 19.22
C ASP A 32 30.85 -6.37 19.97
N ALA A 33 31.11 -6.01 21.22
CA ALA A 33 30.14 -5.69 22.25
C ALA A 33 30.25 -4.23 22.68
N SER A 34 29.11 -3.54 22.75
CA SER A 34 28.77 -2.48 23.74
C SER A 34 27.34 -2.05 23.39
N CYS A 35 26.36 -2.04 24.28
CA CYS A 35 26.31 -1.38 25.57
C CYS A 35 25.29 -2.13 26.44
N ARG A 36 25.71 -2.64 27.61
CA ARG A 36 24.81 -3.13 28.66
C ARG A 36 24.68 -2.04 29.71
N TYR A 37 23.45 -1.61 29.99
CA TYR A 37 23.08 -1.23 31.34
C TYR A 37 22.42 -2.45 31.99
N ALA A 38 22.98 -2.82 33.13
CA ALA A 38 22.55 -3.94 33.95
C ALA A 38 21.35 -3.51 34.80
N ASP A 39 20.40 -4.44 34.98
CA ASP A 39 19.85 -4.68 36.29
C ASP A 39 19.75 -6.19 36.49
N THR A 40 20.27 -6.63 37.64
CA THR A 40 20.60 -8.00 37.96
C THR A 40 19.70 -8.44 39.09
N VAL A 41 18.94 -9.52 38.93
CA VAL A 41 18.55 -10.39 40.05
C VAL A 41 18.72 -11.83 39.60
N CYS A 42 19.72 -12.48 40.19
CA CYS A 42 20.06 -13.89 40.01
C CYS A 42 19.12 -14.80 40.81
N ARG A 43 18.65 -15.90 40.20
CA ARG A 43 18.58 -17.24 40.84
C ARG A 43 18.89 -18.32 39.80
N GLY A 44 19.81 -19.22 40.15
CA GLY A 44 20.38 -20.25 39.29
C GLY A 44 19.52 -21.51 39.10
N PRO A 45 20.02 -22.49 38.33
CA PRO A 45 19.23 -23.54 37.70
C PRO A 45 19.16 -24.84 38.53
N GLY A 46 18.01 -25.51 38.47
CA GLY A 46 17.82 -26.88 38.94
C GLY A 46 17.10 -27.70 37.87
N SER A 47 17.69 -28.81 37.49
CA SER A 47 17.29 -29.72 36.42
C SER A 47 16.41 -30.89 36.92
N VAL A 48 15.31 -31.16 36.19
CA VAL A 48 14.73 -32.49 35.82
C VAL A 48 13.93 -33.26 36.93
N PRO A 49 12.89 -34.12 36.66
CA PRO A 49 12.37 -34.66 35.39
C PRO A 49 10.83 -34.60 35.13
N LEU A 50 10.50 -35.02 33.89
CA LEU A 50 9.22 -35.49 33.34
C LEU A 50 8.19 -36.06 34.33
N GLN A 51 6.92 -35.68 34.11
CA GLN A 51 5.79 -36.60 34.28
C GLN A 51 4.71 -36.38 33.21
N ARG A 52 4.40 -37.46 32.49
CA ARG A 52 3.23 -37.61 31.61
C ARG A 52 1.94 -37.66 32.45
N ARG A 53 0.91 -36.94 31.99
CA ARG A 53 -0.56 -37.16 32.10
C ARG A 53 -1.15 -35.95 31.37
N GLY A 54 -2.12 -36.00 30.47
CA GLY A 54 -3.23 -36.92 30.22
C GLY A 54 -4.32 -36.01 29.64
N ALA A 55 -5.01 -36.46 28.60
CA ALA A 55 -5.99 -35.70 27.81
C ALA A 55 -7.07 -34.98 28.64
N GLY A 56 -7.48 -33.78 28.19
CA GLY A 56 -8.61 -33.03 28.74
C GLY A 56 -9.06 -31.92 27.80
N GLY A 57 -10.29 -32.05 27.29
CA GLY A 57 -10.95 -31.29 26.23
C GLY A 57 -10.78 -29.76 26.22
N ALA A 58 -10.53 -29.24 25.01
CA ALA A 58 -10.74 -27.84 24.68
C ALA A 58 -12.23 -27.59 24.43
N ALA A 59 -12.84 -26.75 25.26
CA ALA A 59 -14.16 -26.18 25.03
C ALA A 59 -14.02 -25.01 24.05
N ALA A 60 -14.40 -25.23 22.79
CA ALA A 60 -14.58 -24.17 21.81
C ALA A 60 -15.99 -23.60 21.93
N VAL A 61 -16.08 -22.32 22.28
CA VAL A 61 -17.31 -21.53 22.27
C VAL A 61 -17.55 -21.05 20.84
N ALA A 62 -18.53 -21.64 20.17
CA ALA A 62 -19.02 -21.19 18.86
C ALA A 62 -20.15 -20.15 19.04
N PRO A 63 -20.18 -19.04 18.28
CA PRO A 63 -21.33 -18.17 18.25
C PRO A 63 -22.41 -18.73 17.30
N ARG A 64 -23.61 -18.96 17.83
CA ARG A 64 -24.84 -19.24 17.08
C ARG A 64 -25.31 -17.97 16.37
N TRP A 65 -25.51 -18.04 15.05
CA TRP A 65 -26.39 -17.11 14.34
C TRP A 65 -27.73 -17.79 14.06
N ALA A 66 -28.80 -17.19 14.59
CA ALA A 66 -30.16 -17.64 14.40
C ALA A 66 -30.73 -17.06 13.09
N VAL A 67 -31.27 -17.96 12.27
CA VAL A 67 -32.13 -17.68 11.12
C VAL A 67 -33.52 -17.39 11.66
N LEU A 68 -34.11 -16.26 11.26
CA LEU A 68 -35.55 -16.02 11.38
C LEU A 68 -36.07 -15.61 10.00
N GLY A 69 -36.83 -16.52 9.40
CA GLY A 69 -37.82 -16.18 8.38
C GLY A 69 -39.14 -15.83 9.04
N ALA A 70 -39.93 -14.98 8.37
CA ALA A 70 -41.37 -14.93 8.56
C ALA A 70 -42.02 -14.45 7.27
N ASP A 71 -42.95 -15.27 6.82
CA ASP A 71 -43.86 -15.11 5.69
C ASP A 71 -45.11 -14.32 6.10
N SER A 72 -45.95 -14.02 5.10
CA SER A 72 -47.41 -13.70 5.14
C SER A 72 -47.89 -12.23 5.15
N GLY A 73 -48.58 -11.86 4.06
CA GLY A 73 -49.70 -10.89 4.05
C GLY A 73 -51.00 -11.50 4.62
N PRO A 74 -52.23 -10.95 4.44
CA PRO A 74 -52.70 -10.15 3.29
C PRO A 74 -53.66 -8.94 3.58
N GLY A 75 -53.85 -8.08 2.56
CA GLY A 75 -55.17 -7.69 2.02
C GLY A 75 -56.06 -6.59 2.65
N TRP A 76 -56.80 -5.92 1.75
CA TRP A 76 -57.93 -4.96 1.90
C TRP A 76 -57.53 -3.51 2.21
N GLY A 77 -57.95 -2.43 1.52
CA GLY A 77 -59.03 -2.19 0.57
C GLY A 77 -59.88 -1.01 1.08
N GLY A 78 -59.94 0.12 0.35
CA GLY A 78 -60.93 1.18 0.63
C GLY A 78 -60.48 2.61 0.31
N ALA A 79 -61.12 3.21 -0.70
CA ALA A 79 -60.97 4.61 -1.11
C ALA A 79 -62.11 5.50 -0.57
N GLY A 80 -61.83 6.79 -0.43
CA GLY A 80 -62.76 7.90 -0.12
C GLY A 80 -62.01 8.94 0.73
N GLY A 81 -61.90 10.22 0.41
CA GLY A 81 -62.71 11.13 -0.39
C GLY A 81 -63.18 12.26 0.53
N GLY A 82 -62.64 13.48 0.39
CA GLY A 82 -63.22 14.69 1.00
C GLY A 82 -62.24 15.63 1.74
N PRO A 83 -62.21 16.94 1.42
CA PRO A 83 -61.22 17.90 1.92
C PRO A 83 -61.71 18.72 3.12
N GLY A 84 -60.76 19.32 3.85
CA GLY A 84 -61.00 20.56 4.60
C GLY A 84 -60.79 20.46 6.11
N ALA A 85 -59.76 21.16 6.58
CA ALA A 85 -59.82 22.14 7.67
C ALA A 85 -58.40 22.39 8.20
N VAL A 86 -57.93 23.64 8.08
CA VAL A 86 -56.72 24.14 8.73
C VAL A 86 -57.08 24.54 10.16
N PRO A 87 -56.45 23.99 11.22
CA PRO A 87 -56.54 24.54 12.57
C PRO A 87 -55.40 25.54 12.86
N PRO A 88 -55.60 26.48 13.81
CA PRO A 88 -54.74 27.65 14.04
C PRO A 88 -53.41 27.31 14.74
N PRO A 89 -52.42 28.22 14.75
CA PRO A 89 -51.10 27.93 15.30
C PRO A 89 -51.16 27.85 16.83
N SER A 90 -50.59 26.78 17.40
CA SER A 90 -50.30 26.68 18.83
C SER A 90 -48.89 27.23 19.11
N PRO A 91 -48.70 28.04 20.17
CA PRO A 91 -47.39 28.56 20.53
C PRO A 91 -46.65 27.53 21.39
N GLY A 92 -45.42 27.19 21.01
CA GLY A 92 -44.61 26.25 21.79
C GLY A 92 -43.31 25.91 21.09
N SER A 93 -42.33 26.81 21.19
CA SER A 93 -40.96 26.53 20.81
C SER A 93 -40.35 25.46 21.74
N SER A 94 -40.42 24.20 21.35
CA SER A 94 -39.47 23.21 21.85
C SER A 94 -38.19 23.33 21.01
N ARG A 95 -37.11 23.79 21.65
CA ARG A 95 -35.76 23.67 21.08
C ARG A 95 -35.51 22.19 20.78
N PRO A 96 -34.96 21.82 19.60
CA PRO A 96 -34.63 20.43 19.36
C PRO A 96 -33.46 20.06 20.28
N ALA A 97 -33.74 19.18 21.25
CA ALA A 97 -32.75 18.50 22.07
C ALA A 97 -32.03 17.42 21.23
N GLY A 98 -31.36 17.85 20.15
CA GLY A 98 -30.70 16.96 19.18
C GLY A 98 -29.31 17.40 18.75
N THR A 99 -28.83 18.57 19.18
CA THR A 99 -27.55 19.13 18.73
C THR A 99 -26.35 18.76 19.61
N GLY A 100 -26.58 18.32 20.85
CA GLY A 100 -25.52 18.01 21.82
C GLY A 100 -24.81 16.67 21.58
N ALA A 101 -25.56 15.62 21.20
CA ALA A 101 -25.04 14.28 20.99
C ALA A 101 -24.23 14.17 19.67
N THR A 102 -24.65 14.87 18.62
CA THR A 102 -23.93 14.93 17.34
C THR A 102 -22.60 15.69 17.47
N MET A 103 -22.61 16.83 18.16
CA MET A 103 -21.41 17.62 18.46
C MET A 103 -20.40 16.86 19.33
N ALA A 104 -20.86 16.02 20.26
CA ALA A 104 -19.97 15.19 21.08
C ALA A 104 -19.30 14.09 20.24
N ALA A 105 -20.10 13.36 19.44
CA ALA A 105 -19.59 12.32 18.55
C ALA A 105 -18.61 12.85 17.48
N GLU A 106 -18.86 14.04 16.93
CA GLU A 106 -17.94 14.70 16.00
C GLU A 106 -16.61 15.08 16.68
N ARG A 107 -16.66 15.64 17.90
CA ARG A 107 -15.45 15.95 18.67
C ARG A 107 -14.64 14.72 19.04
N ASP A 108 -15.30 13.62 19.37
CA ASP A 108 -14.64 12.35 19.68
C ASP A 108 -13.97 11.76 18.44
N ARG A 109 -14.67 11.77 17.29
CA ARG A 109 -14.08 11.37 16.01
C ARG A 109 -12.87 12.23 15.63
N GLU A 110 -12.96 13.54 15.76
CA GLU A 110 -11.81 14.42 15.52
C GLU A 110 -10.65 14.14 16.46
N ARG A 111 -10.93 13.83 17.73
CA ARG A 111 -9.91 13.47 18.72
C ARG A 111 -9.21 12.16 18.36
N GLU A 112 -9.94 11.17 17.86
CA GLU A 112 -9.37 9.92 17.38
C GLU A 112 -8.54 10.13 16.11
N LEU A 113 -9.05 10.85 15.11
CA LEU A 113 -8.30 11.13 13.88
C LEU A 113 -7.02 11.93 14.16
N ARG A 114 -7.03 12.83 15.15
CA ARG A 114 -5.82 13.53 15.60
C ARG A 114 -4.72 12.57 16.08
N PHE A 115 -5.07 11.45 16.71
CA PHE A 115 -4.07 10.44 17.09
C PHE A 115 -3.43 9.84 15.83
N TYR A 116 -4.23 9.40 14.85
CA TYR A 116 -3.71 8.75 13.64
C TYR A 116 -2.93 9.69 12.71
N ARG A 117 -3.24 10.99 12.71
CA ARG A 117 -2.42 12.01 12.03
C ARG A 117 -1.06 12.21 12.69
N ARG A 118 -1.00 12.14 14.03
CA ARG A 118 0.25 12.27 14.80
C ARG A 118 1.08 11.00 14.83
N LEU A 119 0.45 9.83 14.67
CA LEU A 119 1.13 8.54 14.55
C LEU A 119 2.09 8.62 13.33
N PRO A 120 3.41 8.46 13.51
CA PRO A 120 4.30 8.36 12.35
C PRO A 120 3.91 7.11 11.55
N LYS A 121 3.92 7.18 10.22
CA LYS A 121 3.49 6.08 9.34
C LYS A 121 4.43 5.92 8.15
N ALA A 122 4.49 4.71 7.59
CA ALA A 122 5.08 4.46 6.28
C ALA A 122 3.95 4.15 5.27
N GLU A 123 3.96 4.82 4.11
CA GLU A 123 3.08 4.54 2.98
C GLU A 123 3.88 3.75 1.94
N LEU A 124 3.48 2.50 1.67
CA LEU A 124 4.22 1.62 0.76
C LEU A 124 3.49 1.35 -0.55
N HIS A 125 2.25 1.78 -0.69
CA HIS A 125 1.42 1.58 -1.88
C HIS A 125 0.60 2.83 -2.17
N ALA A 126 1.22 3.78 -2.86
CA ALA A 126 0.59 5.02 -3.30
C ALA A 126 0.93 5.31 -4.77
N HIS A 127 -0.06 5.21 -5.67
CA HIS A 127 0.15 5.53 -7.08
C HIS A 127 0.08 7.04 -7.30
N LEU A 128 1.13 7.65 -7.85
CA LEU A 128 1.25 9.10 -8.00
C LEU A 128 0.01 9.72 -8.68
N ASN A 129 -0.41 9.15 -9.81
CA ASN A 129 -1.52 9.69 -10.58
C ASN A 129 -2.87 9.52 -9.85
N GLY A 130 -3.08 8.43 -9.10
CA GLY A 130 -4.29 8.24 -8.31
C GLY A 130 -4.30 8.97 -6.97
N CYS A 131 -3.14 9.48 -6.53
CA CYS A 131 -3.01 10.31 -5.34
C CYS A 131 -3.32 11.80 -5.56
N ILE A 132 -3.60 12.24 -6.79
CA ILE A 132 -3.92 13.64 -7.10
C ILE A 132 -5.19 14.05 -6.35
N SER A 133 -5.04 14.95 -5.38
CA SER A 133 -6.16 15.47 -4.60
C SER A 133 -7.06 16.38 -5.44
N THR A 134 -8.29 16.60 -4.97
CA THR A 134 -9.20 17.57 -5.59
C THR A 134 -8.60 18.98 -5.64
N ALA A 135 -7.80 19.36 -4.65
CA ALA A 135 -7.13 20.65 -4.62
C ALA A 135 -6.08 20.75 -5.74
N THR A 136 -5.26 19.71 -5.90
CA THR A 136 -4.25 19.61 -6.96
C THR A 136 -4.90 19.54 -8.34
N MET A 137 -5.99 18.78 -8.50
CA MET A 137 -6.78 18.73 -9.73
C MET A 137 -7.27 20.13 -10.15
N LYS A 138 -7.76 20.94 -9.21
CA LYS A 138 -8.16 22.33 -9.48
C LYS A 138 -6.98 23.19 -9.95
N LYS A 139 -5.79 23.03 -9.37
CA LYS A 139 -4.56 23.73 -9.84
C LYS A 139 -4.23 23.36 -11.28
N LEU A 140 -4.28 22.07 -11.63
CA LEU A 140 -4.03 21.58 -12.99
C LEU A 140 -5.05 22.10 -13.99
N MET A 141 -6.34 22.04 -13.65
CA MET A 141 -7.43 22.52 -14.51
C MET A 141 -7.35 24.02 -14.76
N ALA A 142 -6.97 24.82 -13.76
CA ALA A 142 -6.79 26.26 -13.92
C ALA A 142 -5.72 26.62 -14.96
N GLN A 143 -4.72 25.75 -15.17
CA GLN A 143 -3.70 25.92 -16.20
C GLN A 143 -4.16 25.46 -17.60
N LYS A 144 -5.32 24.81 -17.70
CA LYS A 144 -5.84 24.24 -18.95
C LYS A 144 -7.31 24.60 -19.16
N PRO A 145 -7.64 25.91 -19.33
CA PRO A 145 -9.02 26.38 -19.42
C PRO A 145 -9.80 25.82 -20.62
N ASN A 146 -9.10 25.27 -21.62
CA ASN A 146 -9.71 24.67 -22.81
C ASN A 146 -10.20 23.23 -22.60
N LEU A 147 -9.75 22.55 -21.53
CA LEU A 147 -10.22 21.21 -21.17
C LEU A 147 -11.58 21.31 -20.45
N GLN A 148 -12.66 20.99 -21.17
CA GLN A 148 -14.02 20.95 -20.64
C GLN A 148 -14.25 19.67 -19.82
N ILE A 149 -13.70 19.62 -18.60
CA ILE A 149 -13.87 18.47 -17.70
C ILE A 149 -15.06 18.73 -16.77
N GLN A 150 -16.06 17.85 -16.79
CA GLN A 150 -17.21 17.96 -15.90
C GLN A 150 -16.79 17.70 -14.43
N ASN A 151 -17.05 18.67 -13.53
CA ASN A 151 -16.62 18.64 -12.12
C ASN A 151 -16.98 17.34 -11.36
N GLY A 152 -18.07 16.65 -11.75
CA GLY A 152 -18.56 15.43 -11.08
C GLY A 152 -17.75 14.15 -11.34
N MET A 153 -16.70 14.19 -12.16
CA MET A 153 -15.89 13.02 -12.54
C MET A 153 -14.50 12.98 -11.89
N THR A 154 -14.18 13.92 -10.99
CA THR A 154 -12.80 14.12 -10.49
C THR A 154 -12.54 13.54 -9.09
N VAL A 155 -13.59 13.12 -8.37
CA VAL A 155 -13.51 12.57 -7.01
C VAL A 155 -14.66 11.59 -6.78
N ILE A 156 -14.39 10.46 -6.12
CA ILE A 156 -15.47 9.64 -5.54
C ILE A 156 -15.90 10.30 -4.21
N ASP A 157 -16.98 11.08 -4.24
CA ASP A 157 -17.58 11.70 -3.04
C ASP A 157 -17.67 10.71 -1.87
N LYS A 158 -17.50 11.22 -0.64
CA LYS A 158 -17.71 10.46 0.59
C LYS A 158 -19.11 9.81 0.57
N GLY A 159 -19.16 8.49 0.45
CA GLY A 159 -20.41 7.71 0.47
C GLY A 159 -20.87 7.12 -0.88
N LYS A 160 -20.20 7.42 -2.00
CA LYS A 160 -20.47 6.76 -3.29
C LYS A 160 -19.52 5.57 -3.47
N LYS A 161 -20.08 4.38 -3.73
CA LYS A 161 -19.34 3.20 -4.20
C LYS A 161 -19.24 3.26 -5.73
N ARG A 162 -18.17 2.71 -6.30
CA ARG A 162 -17.95 2.67 -7.75
C ARG A 162 -17.50 1.27 -8.17
N THR A 163 -17.54 0.91 -9.45
CA THR A 163 -16.87 -0.29 -9.95
C THR A 163 -15.39 0.00 -10.22
N LEU A 164 -14.55 -1.03 -10.38
CA LEU A 164 -13.17 -0.86 -10.86
C LEU A 164 -13.12 -0.07 -12.19
N ASP A 165 -14.08 -0.33 -13.09
CA ASP A 165 -14.18 0.37 -14.38
C ASP A 165 -14.40 1.88 -14.22
N GLU A 166 -15.24 2.30 -13.27
CA GLU A 166 -15.47 3.72 -12.98
C GLU A 166 -14.22 4.38 -12.37
N CYS A 167 -13.38 3.63 -11.63
CA CYS A 167 -12.08 4.12 -11.16
C CYS A 167 -11.12 4.34 -12.33
N PHE A 168 -11.08 3.42 -13.30
CA PHE A 168 -10.30 3.57 -14.53
C PHE A 168 -10.72 4.78 -15.38
N GLN A 169 -12.01 5.16 -15.38
CA GLN A 169 -12.46 6.38 -16.06
C GLN A 169 -11.86 7.65 -15.46
N MET A 170 -11.63 7.71 -14.14
CA MET A 170 -10.97 8.86 -13.53
C MET A 170 -9.50 8.98 -13.97
N PHE A 171 -8.80 7.85 -14.14
CA PHE A 171 -7.44 7.87 -14.67
C PHE A 171 -7.37 8.45 -16.09
N GLN A 172 -8.42 8.29 -16.92
CA GLN A 172 -8.47 8.93 -18.23
C GLN A 172 -8.46 10.46 -18.12
N ILE A 173 -9.16 11.03 -17.14
CA ILE A 173 -9.19 12.47 -16.89
C ILE A 173 -7.84 12.93 -16.34
N ILE A 174 -7.29 12.20 -15.36
CA ILE A 174 -5.98 12.47 -14.78
C ILE A 174 -4.93 12.56 -15.89
N TYR A 175 -4.92 11.60 -16.82
CA TYR A 175 -3.96 11.57 -17.93
C TYR A 175 -4.15 12.74 -18.90
N GLN A 176 -5.37 13.22 -19.13
CA GLN A 176 -5.63 14.42 -19.94
C GLN A 176 -5.10 15.72 -19.30
N VAL A 177 -5.06 15.80 -17.97
CA VAL A 177 -4.60 17.02 -17.26
C VAL A 177 -3.14 16.96 -16.83
N THR A 178 -2.45 15.84 -17.02
CA THR A 178 -1.05 15.62 -16.64
C THR A 178 -0.22 15.24 -17.87
N THR A 179 -0.20 16.11 -18.87
CA THR A 179 0.40 15.84 -20.19
C THR A 179 1.79 16.44 -20.35
N ARG A 180 2.22 17.34 -19.45
CA ARG A 180 3.55 17.97 -19.49
C ARG A 180 4.37 17.64 -18.24
N THR A 181 5.69 17.79 -18.35
CA THR A 181 6.62 17.66 -17.23
C THR A 181 6.31 18.63 -16.08
N GLU A 182 5.85 19.85 -16.36
CA GLU A 182 5.48 20.79 -15.29
C GLU A 182 4.27 20.30 -14.49
N ASP A 183 3.36 19.56 -15.15
CA ASP A 183 2.19 18.97 -14.48
C ASP A 183 2.64 17.82 -13.58
N ILE A 184 3.57 16.97 -14.03
CA ILE A 184 4.14 15.87 -13.25
C ILE A 184 4.90 16.39 -12.03
N LEU A 185 5.73 17.42 -12.21
CA LEU A 185 6.45 18.05 -11.11
C LEU A 185 5.48 18.61 -10.05
N LEU A 186 4.42 19.29 -10.50
CA LEU A 186 3.40 19.85 -9.62
C LEU A 186 2.71 18.75 -8.79
N ILE A 187 2.23 17.68 -9.43
CA ILE A 187 1.53 16.60 -8.71
C ILE A 187 2.47 15.86 -7.77
N THR A 188 3.73 15.62 -8.15
CA THR A 188 4.69 14.93 -7.28
C THR A 188 4.92 15.72 -6.00
N LYS A 189 5.16 17.03 -6.11
CA LYS A 189 5.37 17.89 -4.94
C LYS A 189 4.14 17.99 -4.05
N ASP A 190 2.96 18.20 -4.65
CA ASP A 190 1.72 18.29 -3.90
C ASP A 190 1.40 16.97 -3.17
N VAL A 191 1.56 15.82 -3.83
CA VAL A 191 1.30 14.51 -3.21
C VAL A 191 2.26 14.22 -2.05
N ILE A 192 3.56 14.47 -2.22
CA ILE A 192 4.55 14.28 -1.15
C ILE A 192 4.24 15.18 0.05
N LYS A 193 3.93 16.46 -0.21
CA LYS A 193 3.55 17.41 0.82
C LYS A 193 2.31 16.95 1.59
N GLU A 194 1.27 16.52 0.88
CA GLU A 194 0.03 16.06 1.52
C GLU A 194 0.23 14.80 2.37
N PHE A 195 1.10 13.86 1.96
CA PHE A 195 1.47 12.72 2.80
C PHE A 195 2.27 13.14 4.04
N ALA A 196 3.21 14.07 3.89
CA ALA A 196 3.97 14.62 5.02
C ALA A 196 3.04 15.33 6.04
N ASP A 197 2.08 16.11 5.54
CA ASP A 197 1.06 16.80 6.34
C ASP A 197 0.14 15.80 7.08
N ASP A 198 -0.07 14.61 6.52
CA ASP A 198 -0.79 13.49 7.16
C ASP A 198 0.09 12.66 8.14
N GLY A 199 1.32 13.11 8.41
CA GLY A 199 2.25 12.48 9.35
C GLY A 199 2.98 11.25 8.82
N VAL A 200 2.98 11.03 7.51
CA VAL A 200 3.81 10.00 6.87
C VAL A 200 5.27 10.43 6.93
N LYS A 201 6.15 9.53 7.37
CA LYS A 201 7.61 9.78 7.49
C LYS A 201 8.42 9.03 6.44
N TYR A 202 7.83 8.01 5.82
CA TYR A 202 8.44 7.29 4.72
C TYR A 202 7.38 6.98 3.65
N LEU A 203 7.67 7.30 2.39
CA LEU A 203 6.76 7.11 1.27
C LEU A 203 7.48 6.36 0.14
N GLU A 204 6.95 5.20 -0.24
CA GLU A 204 7.25 4.56 -1.53
C GLU A 204 6.17 4.93 -2.53
N LEU A 205 6.47 5.97 -3.31
CA LEU A 205 5.62 6.39 -4.41
C LEU A 205 5.80 5.41 -5.57
N ARG A 206 4.71 5.00 -6.21
CA ARG A 206 4.76 4.20 -7.43
C ARG A 206 4.15 4.95 -8.60
N SER A 207 4.74 4.80 -9.78
CA SER A 207 4.20 5.45 -10.97
C SER A 207 4.62 4.74 -12.25
N THR A 208 3.67 4.58 -13.16
CA THR A 208 3.91 4.09 -14.52
C THR A 208 4.55 5.22 -15.34
N PRO A 209 5.75 5.03 -15.92
CA PRO A 209 6.35 6.02 -16.82
C PRO A 209 5.47 6.24 -18.06
N ARG A 210 5.08 7.48 -18.30
CA ARG A 210 4.23 7.83 -19.45
C ARG A 210 5.01 8.57 -20.52
N GLU A 211 4.53 8.43 -21.75
CA GLU A 211 4.99 9.18 -22.91
C GLU A 211 3.81 9.98 -23.47
N GLU A 212 4.04 11.22 -23.85
CA GLU A 212 3.05 12.10 -24.46
C GLU A 212 3.67 12.80 -25.69
N ASN A 213 3.29 12.33 -26.87
CA ASN A 213 3.83 12.81 -28.14
C ASN A 213 3.49 14.28 -28.41
N ALA A 214 2.31 14.74 -27.97
CA ALA A 214 1.89 16.12 -28.22
C ALA A 214 2.76 17.16 -27.49
N THR A 215 3.34 16.77 -26.35
CA THR A 215 4.19 17.65 -25.52
C THR A 215 5.68 17.26 -25.61
N GLY A 216 5.99 16.14 -26.25
CA GLY A 216 7.35 15.58 -26.33
C GLY A 216 7.84 14.94 -25.03
N MET A 217 6.96 14.73 -24.05
CA MET A 217 7.34 14.09 -22.79
C MET A 217 7.63 12.60 -23.03
N THR A 218 8.88 12.18 -22.85
CA THR A 218 9.26 10.76 -22.92
C THR A 218 9.11 10.06 -21.57
N LYS A 219 9.09 8.72 -21.57
CA LYS A 219 9.12 7.92 -20.32
C LYS A 219 10.30 8.27 -19.42
N ARG A 220 11.47 8.56 -20.00
CA ARG A 220 12.65 8.99 -19.24
C ARG A 220 12.42 10.35 -18.59
N MET A 221 12.00 11.34 -19.37
CA MET A 221 11.71 12.69 -18.86
C MET A 221 10.66 12.64 -17.75
N TYR A 222 9.65 11.78 -17.88
CA TYR A 222 8.65 11.56 -16.83
C TYR A 222 9.31 11.14 -15.51
N VAL A 223 10.16 10.11 -15.53
CA VAL A 223 10.84 9.61 -14.33
C VAL A 223 11.80 10.65 -13.76
N GLU A 224 12.59 11.31 -14.60
CA GLU A 224 13.48 12.41 -14.20
C GLU A 224 12.71 13.53 -13.50
N THR A 225 11.52 13.85 -14.00
CA THR A 225 10.65 14.88 -13.41
C THR A 225 10.12 14.48 -12.04
N VAL A 226 9.74 13.20 -11.86
CA VAL A 226 9.33 12.69 -10.54
C VAL A 226 10.51 12.74 -9.55
N LEU A 227 11.70 12.34 -9.99
CA LEU A 227 12.91 12.39 -9.15
C LEU A 227 13.28 13.83 -8.77
N GLU A 228 13.14 14.78 -9.70
CA GLU A 228 13.32 16.21 -9.41
C GLU A 228 12.29 16.72 -8.38
N GLY A 229 11.02 16.30 -8.49
CA GLY A 229 10.00 16.62 -7.49
C GLY A 229 10.35 16.08 -6.10
N ILE A 230 10.82 14.84 -6.01
CA ILE A 230 11.29 14.23 -4.76
C ILE A 230 12.45 15.03 -4.17
N LYS A 231 13.44 15.36 -5.00
CA LYS A 231 14.62 16.13 -4.60
C LYS A 231 14.24 17.52 -4.09
N GLN A 232 13.37 18.24 -4.79
CA GLN A 232 12.91 19.56 -4.35
C GLN A 232 12.17 19.50 -3.01
N CYS A 233 11.33 18.49 -2.78
CA CYS A 233 10.67 18.30 -1.48
C CYS A 233 11.67 18.06 -0.35
N GLN A 234 12.76 17.33 -0.62
CA GLN A 234 13.83 17.12 0.35
C GLN A 234 14.59 18.43 0.63
N GLU A 235 14.94 19.20 -0.40
CA GLU A 235 15.61 20.50 -0.28
C GLU A 235 14.75 21.55 0.45
N GLU A 236 13.42 21.49 0.27
CA GLU A 236 12.43 22.29 1.00
C GLU A 236 12.26 21.85 2.47
N GLY A 237 12.90 20.76 2.88
CA GLY A 237 12.93 20.30 4.27
C GLY A 237 11.64 19.63 4.75
N LEU A 238 10.86 19.03 3.85
CA LEU A 238 9.69 18.26 4.24
C LEU A 238 10.12 17.07 5.12
N ASP A 239 9.43 16.84 6.24
CA ASP A 239 9.72 15.74 7.19
C ASP A 239 9.14 14.41 6.70
N ILE A 240 9.61 13.96 5.54
CA ILE A 240 9.28 12.69 4.89
C ILE A 240 10.46 12.21 4.03
N ASP A 241 10.78 10.93 4.12
CA ASP A 241 11.77 10.27 3.27
C ASP A 241 11.04 9.56 2.11
N VAL A 242 11.38 9.84 0.85
CA VAL A 242 10.63 9.36 -0.32
C VAL A 242 11.50 8.46 -1.22
N ARG A 243 10.93 7.34 -1.64
CA ARG A 243 11.47 6.40 -2.63
C ARG A 243 10.49 6.21 -3.78
N LEU A 244 11.00 5.72 -4.90
CA LEU A 244 10.25 5.51 -6.13
C LEU A 244 10.30 4.03 -6.57
N LEU A 245 9.11 3.50 -6.85
CA LEU A 245 8.93 2.25 -7.59
C LEU A 245 8.46 2.62 -9.00
N ILE A 246 9.18 2.13 -10.01
CA ILE A 246 8.76 2.31 -11.40
C ILE A 246 7.74 1.22 -11.72
N ALA A 247 6.52 1.61 -12.12
CA ALA A 247 5.45 0.65 -12.34
C ALA A 247 5.40 0.15 -13.79
N ILE A 248 5.18 -1.15 -13.93
CA ILE A 248 4.79 -1.83 -15.17
C ILE A 248 3.27 -1.92 -15.18
N ASN A 249 2.65 -1.38 -16.22
CA ASN A 249 1.23 -1.55 -16.48
C ASN A 249 1.00 -2.82 -17.31
N ARG A 250 0.21 -3.76 -16.77
CA ARG A 250 -0.16 -5.02 -17.42
C ARG A 250 -0.66 -4.86 -18.86
N ARG A 251 -1.43 -3.80 -19.15
CA ARG A 251 -1.99 -3.54 -20.49
C ARG A 251 -0.96 -3.24 -21.57
N ASP A 252 0.24 -2.79 -21.21
CA ASP A 252 1.27 -2.43 -22.17
C ASP A 252 2.07 -3.67 -22.66
N GLY A 253 1.86 -4.82 -22.01
CA GLY A 253 2.42 -6.10 -22.41
C GLY A 253 3.92 -6.29 -22.11
N PRO A 254 4.46 -7.49 -22.37
CA PRO A 254 5.79 -7.90 -21.92
C PRO A 254 6.93 -7.14 -22.62
N ALA A 255 6.75 -6.72 -23.88
CA ALA A 255 7.77 -5.96 -24.59
C ALA A 255 8.01 -4.59 -23.94
N VAL A 256 6.93 -3.90 -23.56
CA VAL A 256 7.01 -2.64 -22.82
C VAL A 256 7.50 -2.87 -21.40
N ALA A 257 7.09 -3.97 -20.74
CA ALA A 257 7.62 -4.34 -19.43
C ALA A 257 9.15 -4.44 -19.43
N LYS A 258 9.76 -5.11 -20.43
CA LYS A 258 11.23 -5.19 -20.56
C LYS A 258 11.89 -3.82 -20.74
N GLN A 259 11.26 -2.90 -21.48
CA GLN A 259 11.77 -1.54 -21.63
C GLN A 259 11.71 -0.78 -20.29
N THR A 260 10.60 -0.93 -19.54
CA THR A 260 10.43 -0.33 -18.21
C THR A 260 11.44 -0.88 -17.20
N VAL A 261 11.73 -2.19 -17.24
CA VAL A 261 12.77 -2.81 -16.40
C VAL A 261 14.13 -2.15 -16.67
N LYS A 262 14.55 -2.08 -17.93
CA LYS A 262 15.82 -1.42 -18.31
C LYS A 262 15.89 0.03 -17.82
N LEU A 263 14.79 0.78 -17.96
CA LEU A 263 14.70 2.15 -17.46
C LEU A 263 14.88 2.20 -15.93
N ALA A 264 14.25 1.29 -15.20
CA ALA A 264 14.38 1.20 -13.74
C ALA A 264 15.77 0.77 -13.29
N GLU A 265 16.45 -0.12 -14.01
CA GLU A 265 17.84 -0.49 -13.73
C GLU A 265 18.78 0.71 -13.85
N GLU A 266 18.63 1.51 -14.90
CA GLU A 266 19.43 2.72 -15.07
C GLU A 266 19.20 3.73 -13.94
N PHE A 267 17.96 3.93 -13.52
CA PHE A 267 17.66 4.84 -12.43
C PHE A 267 18.01 4.28 -11.05
N LEU A 268 17.97 2.97 -10.84
CA LEU A 268 18.51 2.34 -9.63
C LEU A 268 19.99 2.71 -9.43
N LEU A 269 20.77 2.71 -10.51
CA LEU A 269 22.19 3.03 -10.48
C LEU A 269 22.51 4.54 -10.40
N SER A 270 21.61 5.40 -10.87
CA SER A 270 21.88 6.84 -11.04
C SER A 270 21.12 7.76 -10.08
N SER A 271 20.14 7.26 -9.33
CA SER A 271 19.27 8.08 -8.46
C SER A 271 19.71 8.14 -6.99
N ASP A 272 20.93 7.72 -6.67
CA ASP A 272 21.48 7.71 -5.29
C ASP A 272 20.56 7.02 -4.27
N GLY A 273 19.96 5.89 -4.67
CA GLY A 273 19.09 5.08 -3.83
C GLY A 273 17.65 5.59 -3.69
N VAL A 274 17.21 6.55 -4.52
CA VAL A 274 15.79 6.99 -4.57
C VAL A 274 14.91 5.97 -5.29
N VAL A 275 15.33 5.46 -6.46
CA VAL A 275 14.65 4.34 -7.13
C VAL A 275 15.08 3.03 -6.49
N VAL A 276 14.11 2.27 -5.98
CA VAL A 276 14.38 1.07 -5.16
C VAL A 276 13.78 -0.21 -5.72
N GLY A 277 12.84 -0.10 -6.65
CA GLY A 277 12.13 -1.28 -7.13
C GLY A 277 11.17 -1.05 -8.29
N LEU A 278 10.44 -2.11 -8.59
CA LEU A 278 9.36 -2.16 -9.56
C LEU A 278 8.04 -2.50 -8.89
N ASP A 279 6.99 -1.99 -9.51
CA ASP A 279 5.61 -2.39 -9.27
C ASP A 279 5.07 -3.10 -10.53
N LEU A 280 4.28 -4.17 -10.36
CA LEU A 280 3.43 -4.71 -11.44
C LEU A 280 1.98 -4.45 -11.07
N SER A 281 1.29 -3.64 -11.87
CA SER A 281 -0.06 -3.14 -11.60
C SER A 281 -0.84 -2.93 -12.89
N GLY A 282 -1.95 -2.20 -12.82
CA GLY A 282 -2.88 -1.99 -13.94
C GLY A 282 -4.02 -2.99 -13.89
N ASP A 283 -4.65 -3.23 -15.05
CA ASP A 283 -5.83 -4.10 -15.13
C ASP A 283 -5.45 -5.57 -14.84
N PRO A 284 -5.97 -6.18 -13.76
CA PRO A 284 -5.63 -7.56 -13.38
C PRO A 284 -6.18 -8.61 -14.35
N THR A 285 -7.04 -8.22 -15.32
CA THR A 285 -7.52 -9.10 -16.40
C THR A 285 -6.67 -9.02 -17.67
N ALA A 286 -5.71 -8.08 -17.72
CA ALA A 286 -4.86 -7.86 -18.88
C ALA A 286 -3.51 -8.59 -18.77
N GLY A 287 -3.07 -9.16 -19.89
CA GLY A 287 -1.85 -9.97 -19.97
C GLY A 287 -1.98 -11.30 -19.21
N HIS A 288 -0.93 -12.12 -19.26
CA HIS A 288 -0.82 -13.33 -18.44
C HIS A 288 0.43 -13.22 -17.57
N GLY A 289 0.35 -13.57 -16.28
CA GLY A 289 1.50 -13.50 -15.37
C GLY A 289 2.77 -14.18 -15.89
N GLN A 290 2.63 -15.25 -16.68
CA GLN A 290 3.74 -15.92 -17.36
C GLN A 290 4.56 -14.98 -18.26
N ASP A 291 3.91 -14.04 -18.94
CA ASP A 291 4.53 -13.07 -19.84
C ASP A 291 5.46 -12.10 -19.08
N PHE A 292 5.21 -11.91 -17.79
CA PHE A 292 5.96 -10.98 -16.94
C PHE A 292 7.08 -11.66 -16.14
N LEU A 293 7.18 -12.99 -16.11
CA LEU A 293 8.23 -13.68 -15.35
C LEU A 293 9.64 -13.32 -15.80
N GLU A 294 9.87 -13.25 -17.11
CA GLU A 294 11.19 -12.89 -17.65
C GLU A 294 11.59 -11.45 -17.24
N PRO A 295 10.81 -10.38 -17.54
CA PRO A 295 11.18 -9.03 -17.12
C PRO A 295 11.29 -8.88 -15.60
N LEU A 296 10.42 -9.51 -14.80
CA LEU A 296 10.53 -9.47 -13.33
C LEU A 296 11.78 -10.19 -12.82
N SER A 297 12.18 -11.30 -13.47
CA SER A 297 13.42 -12.01 -13.13
C SER A 297 14.65 -11.17 -13.44
N GLU A 298 14.66 -10.47 -14.58
CA GLU A 298 15.72 -9.52 -14.95
C GLU A 298 15.84 -8.41 -13.90
N ALA A 299 14.73 -7.77 -13.54
CA ALA A 299 14.71 -6.73 -12.52
C ALA A 299 15.29 -7.20 -11.18
N LYS A 300 14.88 -8.39 -10.71
CA LYS A 300 15.38 -8.95 -9.45
C LYS A 300 16.87 -9.24 -9.51
N LYS A 301 17.39 -9.72 -10.65
CA LYS A 301 18.84 -9.94 -10.87
C LYS A 301 19.63 -8.63 -10.85
N ALA A 302 19.03 -7.53 -11.32
CA ALA A 302 19.64 -6.20 -11.27
C ALA A 302 19.58 -5.55 -9.87
N GLY A 303 18.90 -6.19 -8.91
CA GLY A 303 18.80 -5.71 -7.53
C GLY A 303 17.57 -4.85 -7.24
N LEU A 304 16.65 -4.68 -8.20
CA LEU A 304 15.36 -4.03 -7.98
C LEU A 304 14.49 -4.91 -7.07
N LYS A 305 13.85 -4.27 -6.09
CA LYS A 305 12.82 -4.88 -5.27
C LYS A 305 11.51 -5.01 -6.04
N LEU A 306 10.72 -6.04 -5.75
CA LEU A 306 9.44 -6.30 -6.44
C LEU A 306 8.25 -6.14 -5.50
N ALA A 307 7.34 -5.23 -5.83
CA ALA A 307 5.98 -5.21 -5.30
C ALA A 307 5.02 -5.61 -6.41
N LEU A 308 4.23 -6.68 -6.24
CA LEU A 308 3.31 -7.14 -7.29
C LEU A 308 1.88 -7.07 -6.80
N HIS A 309 0.99 -6.47 -7.59
CA HIS A 309 -0.44 -6.62 -7.38
C HIS A 309 -0.85 -8.05 -7.74
N LEU A 310 -1.31 -8.81 -6.75
CA LEU A 310 -1.71 -10.21 -6.89
C LEU A 310 -3.08 -10.44 -6.28
N SER A 311 -3.84 -11.35 -6.90
CA SER A 311 -5.14 -11.82 -6.40
C SER A 311 -6.09 -10.67 -6.01
N GLU A 312 -6.14 -9.60 -6.81
CA GLU A 312 -7.06 -8.47 -6.61
C GLU A 312 -8.51 -8.82 -6.91
N ILE A 313 -8.71 -9.77 -7.84
CA ILE A 313 -10.00 -10.29 -8.28
C ILE A 313 -10.06 -11.81 -8.09
N PRO A 314 -11.27 -12.42 -8.06
CA PRO A 314 -11.41 -13.88 -7.94
C PRO A 314 -10.78 -14.64 -9.11
N ASN A 315 -10.58 -15.95 -8.92
CA ASN A 315 -10.12 -16.90 -9.95
C ASN A 315 -8.72 -16.61 -10.53
N GLN A 316 -7.82 -16.03 -9.73
CA GLN A 316 -6.45 -15.71 -10.10
C GLN A 316 -5.40 -16.71 -9.55
N GLU A 317 -5.83 -17.90 -9.13
CA GLU A 317 -4.95 -18.87 -8.46
C GLU A 317 -3.74 -19.27 -9.32
N GLU A 318 -3.96 -19.63 -10.59
CA GLU A 318 -2.89 -20.04 -11.50
C GLU A 318 -1.86 -18.92 -11.72
N GLU A 319 -2.32 -17.71 -12.03
CA GLU A 319 -1.44 -16.55 -12.17
C GLU A 319 -0.67 -16.28 -10.87
N THR A 320 -1.35 -16.35 -9.73
CA THR A 320 -0.74 -16.12 -8.42
C THR A 320 0.36 -17.13 -8.15
N LYS A 321 0.15 -18.42 -8.43
CA LYS A 321 1.17 -19.47 -8.30
C LYS A 321 2.38 -19.22 -9.21
N ILE A 322 2.12 -18.85 -10.47
CA ILE A 322 3.17 -18.53 -11.44
C ILE A 322 4.04 -17.39 -10.92
N LEU A 323 3.43 -16.27 -10.50
CA LEU A 323 4.15 -15.10 -10.02
C LEU A 323 4.83 -15.34 -8.66
N LEU A 324 4.24 -16.14 -7.77
CA LEU A 324 4.90 -16.59 -6.52
C LEU A 324 6.06 -17.55 -6.76
N GLY A 325 6.15 -18.19 -7.93
CA GLY A 325 7.33 -18.96 -8.35
C GLY A 325 8.59 -18.09 -8.51
N LEU A 326 8.41 -16.78 -8.65
CA LEU A 326 9.45 -15.76 -8.48
C LEU A 326 9.03 -14.84 -7.32
N PRO A 327 9.25 -15.25 -6.05
CA PRO A 327 8.63 -14.58 -4.91
C PRO A 327 8.89 -13.06 -4.90
N PRO A 328 7.85 -12.22 -4.88
CA PRO A 328 8.03 -10.78 -4.75
C PRO A 328 8.49 -10.41 -3.34
N ASP A 329 9.04 -9.20 -3.19
CA ASP A 329 9.41 -8.67 -1.88
C ASP A 329 8.18 -8.18 -1.10
N ARG A 330 7.10 -7.77 -1.78
CA ARG A 330 5.76 -7.47 -1.21
C ARG A 330 4.63 -7.78 -2.18
N ILE A 331 3.42 -7.96 -1.64
CA ILE A 331 2.19 -8.16 -2.41
C ILE A 331 1.24 -6.99 -2.21
N GLY A 332 0.82 -6.37 -3.32
CA GLY A 332 -0.25 -5.38 -3.37
C GLY A 332 -1.62 -6.04 -3.30
N HIS A 333 -2.50 -5.51 -2.45
CA HIS A 333 -3.86 -6.00 -2.17
C HIS A 333 -3.90 -7.41 -1.58
N GLY A 334 -3.72 -8.46 -2.40
CA GLY A 334 -3.83 -9.85 -1.95
C GLY A 334 -5.23 -10.24 -1.47
N THR A 335 -6.28 -9.58 -1.98
CA THR A 335 -7.67 -9.70 -1.52
C THR A 335 -8.17 -11.14 -1.50
N PHE A 336 -7.86 -11.88 -2.56
CA PHE A 336 -8.28 -13.27 -2.77
C PHE A 336 -7.17 -14.29 -2.49
N LEU A 337 -6.09 -13.91 -1.78
CA LEU A 337 -5.03 -14.85 -1.39
C LEU A 337 -5.45 -15.81 -0.28
N ASN A 338 -6.35 -15.38 0.62
CA ASN A 338 -6.72 -16.19 1.77
C ASN A 338 -7.70 -17.32 1.36
N SER A 339 -7.65 -18.43 2.10
CA SER A 339 -8.46 -19.61 1.79
C SER A 339 -9.96 -19.43 1.97
N THR A 340 -10.39 -18.38 2.70
CA THR A 340 -11.80 -18.09 2.92
C THR A 340 -12.45 -17.28 1.78
N ALA A 341 -11.65 -16.62 0.94
CA ALA A 341 -12.13 -15.70 -0.09
C ALA A 341 -12.01 -16.26 -1.52
N ALA A 342 -11.00 -17.08 -1.81
CA ALA A 342 -10.83 -17.89 -3.04
C ALA A 342 -9.42 -18.53 -3.15
N GLY A 343 -8.48 -18.21 -2.25
CA GLY A 343 -7.12 -18.76 -2.32
C GLY A 343 -7.07 -20.23 -1.92
N SER A 344 -6.00 -20.93 -2.30
CA SER A 344 -5.73 -22.28 -1.80
C SER A 344 -4.83 -22.25 -0.57
N GLU A 345 -4.96 -23.26 0.30
CA GLU A 345 -4.06 -23.47 1.45
C GLU A 345 -2.58 -23.53 1.01
N GLU A 346 -2.33 -23.96 -0.23
CA GLU A 346 -1.01 -23.93 -0.86
C GLU A 346 -0.50 -22.49 -1.05
N ILE A 347 -1.31 -21.59 -1.63
CA ILE A 347 -0.95 -20.18 -1.80
C ILE A 347 -0.70 -19.51 -0.44
N VAL A 348 -1.60 -19.73 0.53
CA VAL A 348 -1.43 -19.19 1.89
C VAL A 348 -0.10 -19.66 2.48
N SER A 349 0.21 -20.95 2.37
CA SER A 349 1.46 -21.53 2.84
C SER A 349 2.68 -20.91 2.16
N LEU A 350 2.65 -20.71 0.85
CA LEU A 350 3.75 -20.08 0.10
C LEU A 350 4.00 -18.64 0.58
N VAL A 351 2.94 -17.85 0.77
CA VAL A 351 3.05 -16.46 1.24
C VAL A 351 3.60 -16.40 2.66
N GLN A 352 3.14 -17.27 3.56
CA GLN A 352 3.62 -17.34 4.94
C GLN A 352 5.08 -17.82 5.04
N GLN A 353 5.44 -18.90 4.35
CA GLN A 353 6.79 -19.46 4.40
C GLN A 353 7.85 -18.46 3.91
N ASN A 354 7.52 -17.71 2.87
CA ASN A 354 8.38 -16.65 2.34
C ASN A 354 8.29 -15.33 3.12
N HIS A 355 7.43 -15.24 4.15
CA HIS A 355 7.21 -14.04 4.97
C HIS A 355 6.93 -12.78 4.13
N ILE A 356 6.18 -12.92 3.04
CA ILE A 356 5.96 -11.83 2.08
C ILE A 356 4.93 -10.84 2.66
N PRO A 357 5.31 -9.58 2.94
CA PRO A 357 4.38 -8.58 3.47
C PRO A 357 3.26 -8.25 2.48
N ILE A 358 2.07 -8.02 3.01
CA ILE A 358 0.88 -7.66 2.23
C ILE A 358 0.54 -6.19 2.49
N GLU A 359 0.37 -5.43 1.40
CA GLU A 359 -0.05 -4.04 1.36
C GLU A 359 -1.59 -4.00 1.31
N PHE A 360 -2.22 -3.66 2.43
CA PHE A 360 -3.68 -3.66 2.61
C PHE A 360 -4.27 -2.28 2.31
N CYS A 361 -5.15 -2.23 1.31
CA CYS A 361 -5.75 -0.98 0.81
C CYS A 361 -7.27 -0.98 1.07
N MET A 362 -7.67 -0.77 2.34
CA MET A 362 -9.04 -1.04 2.78
C MET A 362 -10.08 -0.20 2.05
N THR A 363 -9.93 1.12 2.01
CA THR A 363 -10.90 1.97 1.31
C THR A 363 -10.95 1.66 -0.18
N SER A 364 -9.81 1.38 -0.81
CA SER A 364 -9.75 0.93 -2.21
C SER A 364 -10.56 -0.35 -2.42
N ASN A 365 -10.35 -1.39 -1.61
CA ASN A 365 -11.03 -2.67 -1.74
C ASN A 365 -12.55 -2.59 -1.52
N ILE A 366 -13.00 -1.74 -0.59
CA ILE A 366 -14.43 -1.48 -0.36
C ILE A 366 -15.03 -0.67 -1.51
N LYS A 367 -14.33 0.37 -1.97
CA LYS A 367 -14.84 1.24 -3.03
C LYS A 367 -14.86 0.58 -4.39
N SER A 368 -13.93 -0.35 -4.66
CA SER A 368 -13.85 -1.16 -5.88
C SER A 368 -14.71 -2.43 -5.84
N GLN A 369 -15.36 -2.71 -4.71
CA GLN A 369 -16.24 -3.87 -4.50
C GLN A 369 -15.51 -5.23 -4.56
N THR A 370 -14.20 -5.26 -4.35
CA THR A 370 -13.45 -6.52 -4.18
C THR A 370 -13.65 -7.10 -2.77
N VAL A 371 -14.06 -6.27 -1.80
CA VAL A 371 -14.48 -6.69 -0.46
C VAL A 371 -15.88 -6.11 -0.15
N PRO A 372 -16.82 -6.90 0.40
CA PRO A 372 -18.21 -6.46 0.60
C PRO A 372 -18.39 -5.42 1.72
N SER A 373 -17.59 -5.50 2.78
CA SER A 373 -17.65 -4.64 3.96
C SER A 373 -16.33 -4.69 4.75
N CYS A 374 -16.04 -3.66 5.55
CA CYS A 374 -14.77 -3.55 6.26
C CYS A 374 -14.50 -4.75 7.19
N ASP A 375 -15.53 -5.27 7.88
CA ASP A 375 -15.42 -6.42 8.79
C ASP A 375 -15.09 -7.74 8.07
N LYS A 376 -15.28 -7.79 6.74
CA LYS A 376 -14.92 -8.92 5.87
C LYS A 376 -13.58 -8.72 5.17
N HIS A 377 -12.87 -7.64 5.46
CA HIS A 377 -11.57 -7.37 4.84
C HIS A 377 -10.54 -8.42 5.24
N HIS A 378 -9.79 -8.93 4.26
CA HIS A 378 -8.79 -10.00 4.41
C HIS A 378 -7.63 -9.62 5.34
N PHE A 379 -7.46 -8.34 5.66
CA PHE A 379 -6.59 -7.89 6.75
C PHE A 379 -6.85 -8.66 8.05
N GLY A 380 -8.12 -8.86 8.44
CA GLY A 380 -8.46 -9.54 9.69
C GLY A 380 -7.92 -10.98 9.75
N TYR A 381 -8.00 -11.70 8.63
CA TYR A 381 -7.44 -13.04 8.48
C TYR A 381 -5.92 -13.04 8.69
N TRP A 382 -5.20 -12.25 7.89
CA TRP A 382 -3.73 -12.22 7.92
C TRP A 382 -3.18 -11.66 9.24
N TYR A 383 -3.82 -10.64 9.80
CA TYR A 383 -3.46 -10.07 11.09
C TYR A 383 -3.63 -11.09 12.23
N SER A 384 -4.71 -11.89 12.21
CA SER A 384 -4.93 -12.95 13.21
C SER A 384 -3.86 -14.05 13.19
N LEU A 385 -3.21 -14.24 12.03
CA LEU A 385 -2.09 -15.17 11.86
C LEU A 385 -0.74 -14.56 12.25
N GLY A 386 -0.70 -13.28 12.64
CA GLY A 386 0.55 -12.55 12.89
C GLY A 386 1.39 -12.33 11.64
N HIS A 387 0.78 -12.35 10.46
CA HIS A 387 1.48 -12.21 9.19
C HIS A 387 1.92 -10.75 8.94
N PRO A 388 3.09 -10.51 8.32
CA PRO A 388 3.53 -9.17 7.90
C PRO A 388 2.47 -8.37 7.14
N ALA A 389 2.07 -7.24 7.72
CA ALA A 389 0.97 -6.40 7.23
C ALA A 389 1.36 -4.92 7.20
N VAL A 390 0.98 -4.22 6.12
CA VAL A 390 1.15 -2.78 5.96
C VAL A 390 -0.17 -2.18 5.52
N LEU A 391 -0.59 -1.10 6.16
CA LEU A 391 -1.79 -0.35 5.74
C LEU A 391 -1.37 0.72 4.74
N CYS A 392 -2.09 0.82 3.63
CA CYS A 392 -1.76 1.72 2.51
C CYS A 392 -3.01 2.40 1.95
N THR A 393 -2.83 3.52 1.25
CA THR A 393 -3.94 4.28 0.65
C THR A 393 -4.33 3.83 -0.75
N ASP A 394 -3.42 3.20 -1.50
CA ASP A 394 -3.54 2.91 -2.93
C ASP A 394 -3.62 4.19 -3.77
N ASP A 395 -4.83 4.72 -3.96
CA ASP A 395 -5.07 5.95 -4.71
C ASP A 395 -5.83 6.97 -3.83
N LYS A 396 -5.10 7.68 -2.97
CA LYS A 396 -5.73 8.57 -1.95
C LYS A 396 -6.66 9.63 -2.54
N GLY A 397 -6.37 10.11 -3.76
CA GLY A 397 -7.16 11.11 -4.47
C GLY A 397 -8.45 10.52 -5.05
N VAL A 398 -8.31 9.44 -5.84
CA VAL A 398 -9.41 8.64 -6.42
C VAL A 398 -10.37 8.17 -5.34
N PHE A 399 -9.85 7.60 -4.26
CA PHE A 399 -10.63 7.04 -3.16
C PHE A 399 -10.95 8.05 -2.05
N ALA A 400 -10.57 9.32 -2.20
CA ALA A 400 -10.85 10.40 -1.26
C ALA A 400 -10.58 10.01 0.21
N THR A 401 -9.38 9.47 0.45
CA THR A 401 -8.91 9.02 1.77
C THR A 401 -7.53 9.63 2.09
N GLU A 402 -7.08 9.43 3.32
CA GLU A 402 -5.75 9.75 3.84
C GLU A 402 -5.21 8.52 4.58
N LEU A 403 -3.90 8.37 4.74
CA LEU A 403 -3.37 7.19 5.42
C LEU A 403 -3.78 7.16 6.89
N SER A 404 -3.90 8.32 7.55
CA SER A 404 -4.47 8.41 8.90
C SER A 404 -5.91 7.89 8.98
N GLN A 405 -6.71 8.07 7.92
CA GLN A 405 -8.08 7.57 7.84
C GLN A 405 -8.10 6.06 7.62
N GLU A 406 -7.18 5.49 6.83
CA GLU A 406 -7.04 4.03 6.70
C GLU A 406 -6.69 3.37 8.04
N TYR A 407 -5.75 3.97 8.79
CA TYR A 407 -5.41 3.51 10.14
C TYR A 407 -6.60 3.59 11.11
N GLU A 408 -7.35 4.70 11.10
CA GLU A 408 -8.56 4.86 11.89
C GLU A 408 -9.61 3.78 11.55
N LEU A 409 -9.84 3.56 10.25
CA LEU A 409 -10.83 2.64 9.74
C LEU A 409 -10.51 1.20 10.13
N VAL A 410 -9.25 0.77 9.96
CA VAL A 410 -8.77 -0.56 10.35
C VAL A 410 -8.89 -0.75 11.86
N ALA A 411 -8.45 0.23 12.65
CA ALA A 411 -8.49 0.15 14.10
C ALA A 411 -9.93 -0.02 14.63
N LYS A 412 -10.87 0.77 14.11
CA LYS A 412 -12.29 0.68 14.47
C LYS A 412 -12.93 -0.64 14.02
N THR A 413 -12.61 -1.09 12.82
CA THR A 413 -13.19 -2.31 12.24
C THR A 413 -12.77 -3.55 13.01
N PHE A 414 -11.51 -3.64 13.40
CA PHE A 414 -10.93 -4.82 14.05
C PHE A 414 -10.69 -4.63 15.56
N ASN A 415 -11.24 -3.56 16.16
CA ASN A 415 -11.10 -3.22 17.57
C ASN A 415 -9.64 -3.20 18.06
N LEU A 416 -8.73 -2.67 17.24
CA LEU A 416 -7.31 -2.59 17.57
C LEU A 416 -7.04 -1.41 18.50
N THR A 417 -6.25 -1.67 19.54
CA THR A 417 -5.79 -0.63 20.47
C THR A 417 -4.78 0.29 19.81
N ARG A 418 -4.60 1.50 20.38
CA ARG A 418 -3.54 2.43 19.96
C ARG A 418 -2.14 1.81 19.99
N SER A 419 -1.87 0.89 20.93
CA SER A 419 -0.60 0.17 20.98
C SER A 419 -0.45 -0.79 19.80
N GLN A 420 -1.49 -1.54 19.44
CA GLN A 420 -1.46 -2.41 18.26
C GLN A 420 -1.30 -1.61 16.96
N MET A 421 -1.92 -0.43 16.88
CA MET A 421 -1.74 0.47 15.72
C MET A 421 -0.34 1.09 15.69
N TRP A 422 0.28 1.34 16.85
CA TRP A 422 1.69 1.69 16.94
C TRP A 422 2.57 0.57 16.41
N ASP A 423 2.32 -0.68 16.81
CA ASP A 423 3.11 -1.82 16.40
C ASP A 423 3.00 -2.05 14.89
N LEU A 424 1.80 -2.00 14.31
CA LEU A 424 1.60 -2.05 12.85
C LEU A 424 2.41 -0.97 12.12
N SER A 425 2.36 0.26 12.62
CA SER A 425 3.14 1.36 12.05
C SER A 425 4.66 1.13 12.19
N TYR A 426 5.14 0.75 13.36
CA TYR A 426 6.57 0.56 13.62
C TYR A 426 7.15 -0.62 12.84
N GLU A 427 6.40 -1.72 12.75
CA GLU A 427 6.81 -2.92 12.01
C GLU A 427 6.84 -2.68 10.50
N SER A 428 6.07 -1.72 9.97
CA SER A 428 6.12 -1.35 8.54
C SER A 428 7.52 -0.96 8.06
N ILE A 429 8.39 -0.47 8.96
CA ILE A 429 9.80 -0.14 8.68
C ILE A 429 10.59 -1.37 8.21
N ASN A 430 10.22 -2.59 8.65
CA ASN A 430 10.87 -3.81 8.18
C ASN A 430 10.65 -4.04 6.67
N TYR A 431 9.50 -3.62 6.16
CA TYR A 431 9.01 -3.99 4.84
C TYR A 431 9.33 -2.95 3.76
N ILE A 432 9.96 -1.84 4.13
CA ILE A 432 10.43 -0.83 3.17
C ILE A 432 11.61 -1.37 2.34
N PHE A 433 11.71 -0.88 1.12
CA PHE A 433 12.77 -1.23 0.16
C PHE A 433 14.04 -0.38 0.31
N ALA A 434 14.01 0.66 1.14
CA ALA A 434 15.20 1.43 1.48
C ALA A 434 16.24 0.64 2.30
N SER A 435 17.46 1.18 2.34
CA SER A 435 18.61 0.58 3.01
C SER A 435 18.43 0.44 4.53
N ASN A 436 19.22 -0.44 5.15
CA ASN A 436 19.23 -0.61 6.61
C ASN A 436 19.57 0.68 7.38
N ALA A 437 20.34 1.60 6.77
CA ALA A 437 20.63 2.90 7.35
C ALA A 437 19.35 3.75 7.47
N VAL A 438 18.53 3.78 6.42
CA VAL A 438 17.22 4.46 6.43
C VAL A 438 16.28 3.81 7.44
N LYS A 439 16.21 2.47 7.46
CA LYS A 439 15.42 1.73 8.46
C LYS A 439 15.82 2.11 9.89
N SER A 440 17.12 2.20 10.18
CA SER A 440 17.63 2.54 11.52
C SER A 440 17.23 3.98 11.91
N LYS A 441 17.39 4.94 11.00
CA LYS A 441 16.97 6.34 11.21
C LYS A 441 15.46 6.45 11.48
N LEU A 442 14.64 5.73 10.73
CA LEU A 442 13.19 5.73 10.94
C LEU A 442 12.82 5.11 12.30
N ARG A 443 13.50 4.03 12.73
CA ARG A 443 13.27 3.45 14.06
C ARG A 443 13.58 4.44 15.18
N GLU A 444 14.70 5.16 15.08
CA GLU A 444 15.03 6.24 16.02
C GLU A 444 13.96 7.33 16.03
N GLN A 445 13.47 7.74 14.85
CA GLN A 445 12.41 8.73 14.72
C GLN A 445 11.10 8.26 15.37
N TRP A 446 10.68 7.00 15.15
CA TRP A 446 9.52 6.43 15.83
C TRP A 446 9.73 6.43 17.35
N CYS A 447 10.84 5.88 17.85
CA CYS A 447 11.12 5.85 19.28
C CYS A 447 11.07 7.24 19.91
N LYS A 448 11.57 8.27 19.22
CA LYS A 448 11.51 9.68 19.66
C LYS A 448 10.08 10.24 19.69
N LEU A 449 9.24 9.86 18.73
CA LEU A 449 7.86 10.34 18.62
C LEU A 449 6.87 9.61 19.55
N LYS A 450 7.22 8.40 20.01
CA LYS A 450 6.33 7.56 20.83
C LYS A 450 5.81 8.24 22.09
N PRO A 451 6.64 8.86 22.96
CA PRO A 451 6.14 9.41 24.23
C PRO A 451 5.04 10.45 24.02
N ALA A 452 5.29 11.46 23.18
CA ALA A 452 4.35 12.54 22.91
C ALA A 452 3.03 12.07 22.25
N LEU A 453 3.01 10.87 21.64
CA LEU A 453 1.81 10.32 21.01
C LEU A 453 0.87 9.66 22.04
N PHE A 454 1.42 9.11 23.13
CA PHE A 454 0.68 8.41 24.18
C PHE A 454 0.47 9.24 25.46
N ASP A 455 1.18 10.36 25.59
CA ASP A 455 0.86 11.47 26.50
C ASP A 455 -0.40 12.23 26.03
#